data_AF-A0A7X9G204-F1
#
_entry.id   AF-A0A7X9G204-F1
#
_cell.length_a   1.000
_cell.length_b   1.000
_cell.length_c   1.000
_cell.angle_alpha   90.00
_cell.angle_beta   90.00
_cell.angle_gamma   90.00
#
_symmetry.space_group_name_H-M   'P 1'
#
loop_
_entity.id
_entity.type
_entity.pdbx_description
1 polymer ?
#
loop_
_entity_poly.entity_id
_entity_poly.type
_entity_poly.pdbx_seq_one_letter_code
_entity_poly.pdbx_strand_id
1 'polypeptide(L)'
;RYERLQSLENVERLSLLDVNDIAARLEELKALRHGWLDGNKGFAPNQAGLDWLAETFQRNYPDELPTPYLYPTAEGGVQAEWSVNGWEITLEIDLERKHGEWHALEMTSETEEKKSLSLDKFDSWQWLAAEIARRAGGEA
;
A
#
# COMPACT_ATOMS: atom_id res chain seq x y z
N ARG A 1 8.53 4.01 50.37
CA ARG A 1 7.42 4.87 49.90
C ARG A 1 7.90 5.50 48.60
N TYR A 2 7.46 4.98 47.45
CA TYR A 2 7.70 5.55 46.12
C TYR A 2 6.35 5.65 45.43
N GLU A 3 6.07 6.85 44.94
CA GLU A 3 4.78 7.30 44.44
C GLU A 3 4.48 6.62 43.10
N ARG A 4 3.30 5.98 43.05
CA ARG A 4 2.75 5.34 41.86
C ARG A 4 2.12 6.45 41.02
N LEU A 5 2.41 6.52 39.72
CA LEU A 5 1.81 7.48 38.80
C LEU A 5 0.27 7.42 38.92
N GLN A 6 -0.34 8.48 39.45
CA GLN A 6 -1.79 8.60 39.61
C GLN A 6 -2.35 9.33 38.40
N SER A 7 -3.06 8.56 37.56
CA SER A 7 -3.94 8.98 36.45
C SER A 7 -3.36 9.86 35.34
N LEU A 8 -3.50 9.36 34.10
CA LEU A 8 -3.38 10.17 32.89
C LEU A 8 -4.72 10.91 32.71
N GLU A 9 -4.77 12.19 33.06
CA GLU A 9 -5.95 13.03 32.85
C GLU A 9 -5.95 13.57 31.41
N ASN A 10 -7.00 13.21 30.66
CA ASN A 10 -7.33 13.68 29.31
C ASN A 10 -6.25 13.48 28.23
N VAL A 11 -6.35 12.34 27.54
CA VAL A 11 -5.88 12.25 26.15
C VAL A 11 -6.85 13.09 25.32
N GLU A 12 -6.45 14.32 24.98
CA GLU A 12 -7.06 15.05 23.88
C GLU A 12 -7.04 14.11 22.67
N ARG A 13 -8.22 13.90 22.07
CA ARG A 13 -8.43 12.97 20.98
C ARG A 13 -7.47 13.31 19.85
N LEU A 14 -6.30 12.67 19.84
CA LEU A 14 -5.43 12.60 18.69
C LEU A 14 -6.34 12.12 17.57
N SER A 15 -6.56 12.97 16.57
CA SER A 15 -7.10 12.53 15.30
C SER A 15 -6.14 11.46 14.83
N LEU A 16 -6.47 10.19 15.07
CA LEU A 16 -5.81 9.07 14.44
C LEU A 16 -5.96 9.39 12.96
N LEU A 17 -4.85 9.78 12.31
CA LEU A 17 -4.76 9.75 10.85
C LEU A 17 -5.34 8.39 10.43
N ASP A 18 -6.20 8.37 9.42
CA ASP A 18 -6.73 7.12 8.90
C ASP A 18 -5.57 6.15 8.75
N VAL A 19 -5.68 4.98 9.40
CA VAL A 19 -4.54 4.08 9.68
C VAL A 19 -3.81 3.66 8.39
N ASN A 20 -4.46 3.83 7.23
CA ASN A 20 -3.94 3.53 5.90
C ASN A 20 -4.03 4.74 4.94
N ASP A 21 -3.70 5.95 5.38
CA ASP A 21 -3.48 7.08 4.47
C ASP A 21 -2.28 6.77 3.55
N ILE A 22 -2.60 6.51 2.28
CA ILE A 22 -1.63 6.17 1.21
C ILE A 22 -0.58 7.26 1.06
N ALA A 23 -0.98 8.53 1.04
CA ALA A 23 -0.06 9.64 0.82
C ALA A 23 0.89 9.80 2.00
N ALA A 24 0.37 9.73 3.23
CA ALA A 24 1.20 9.76 4.43
C ALA A 24 2.19 8.59 4.46
N ARG A 25 1.75 7.38 4.10
CA ARG A 25 2.62 6.20 4.10
C ARG A 25 3.73 6.30 3.05
N LEU A 26 3.44 6.79 1.86
CA LEU A 26 4.45 7.01 0.82
C LEU A 26 5.45 8.11 1.21
N GLU A 27 5.02 9.13 1.95
CA GLU A 27 5.91 10.15 2.51
C GLU A 27 6.90 9.55 3.52
N GLU A 28 6.44 8.64 4.40
CA GLU A 28 7.33 7.91 5.32
C GLU A 28 8.41 7.10 4.57
N LEU A 29 8.05 6.48 3.44
CA LEU A 29 9.00 5.70 2.65
C LEU A 29 10.14 6.57 2.07
N LYS A 30 9.93 7.88 1.87
CA LYS A 30 10.99 8.80 1.41
C LYS A 30 12.13 8.95 2.41
N ALA A 31 11.89 8.67 3.69
CA ALA A 31 12.91 8.75 4.74
C ALA A 31 13.87 7.54 4.73
N LEU A 32 13.55 6.49 3.97
CA LEU A 32 14.42 5.32 3.84
C LEU A 32 15.75 5.69 3.18
N ARG A 33 16.81 5.00 3.60
CA ARG A 33 18.13 5.08 3.01
C ARG A 33 18.54 3.72 2.49
N HIS A 34 19.42 3.67 1.49
CA HIS A 34 20.02 2.42 1.07
C HIS A 34 20.64 1.68 2.28
N GLY A 35 20.48 0.35 2.31
CA GLY A 35 20.90 -0.45 3.47
C GLY A 35 19.82 -0.60 4.56
N TRP A 36 18.57 -0.19 4.31
CA TRP A 36 17.50 -0.27 5.31
C TRP A 36 17.10 -1.71 5.68
N LEU A 37 17.28 -2.67 4.76
CA LEU A 37 16.98 -4.08 4.97
C LEU A 37 18.22 -4.79 5.55
N ASP A 38 18.06 -5.49 6.67
CA ASP A 38 19.16 -6.16 7.40
C ASP A 38 20.39 -5.28 7.72
N GLY A 39 20.27 -3.95 7.63
CA GLY A 39 21.35 -2.98 7.87
C GLY A 39 22.40 -2.86 6.76
N ASN A 40 22.31 -3.63 5.67
CA ASN A 40 23.25 -3.58 4.55
C ASN A 40 22.66 -3.92 3.17
N LYS A 41 21.36 -4.23 3.09
CA LYS A 41 20.63 -4.54 1.86
C LYS A 41 19.47 -3.57 1.69
N GLY A 42 18.75 -3.69 0.58
CA GLY A 42 17.58 -2.87 0.30
C GLY A 42 17.97 -1.53 -0.30
N PHE A 43 17.36 -1.22 -1.43
CA PHE A 43 17.44 0.10 -2.04
C PHE A 43 16.31 0.98 -1.49
N ALA A 44 16.61 2.23 -1.15
CA ALA A 44 15.56 3.19 -0.86
C ALA A 44 14.78 3.48 -2.15
N PRO A 45 13.44 3.53 -2.10
CA PRO A 45 12.66 3.90 -3.27
C PRO A 45 12.99 5.33 -3.71
N ASN A 46 12.94 5.58 -5.02
CA ASN A 46 13.23 6.90 -5.55
C ASN A 46 12.10 7.89 -5.20
N GLN A 47 12.46 9.08 -4.71
CA GLN A 47 11.48 10.06 -4.21
C GLN A 47 10.49 10.53 -5.28
N ALA A 48 10.95 10.84 -6.50
CA ALA A 48 10.08 11.26 -7.59
C ALA A 48 9.11 10.15 -8.04
N GLY A 49 9.53 8.89 -7.89
CA GLY A 49 8.65 7.73 -8.09
C GLY A 49 7.57 7.62 -7.01
N LEU A 50 7.93 7.83 -5.75
CA LEU A 50 6.96 7.86 -4.64
C LEU A 50 5.95 9.01 -4.79
N ASP A 51 6.41 10.19 -5.20
CA ASP A 51 5.54 11.33 -5.52
C ASP A 51 4.55 10.98 -6.64
N TRP A 52 5.07 10.43 -7.74
CA TRP A 52 4.24 9.96 -8.85
C TRP A 52 3.21 8.91 -8.39
N LEU A 53 3.62 7.97 -7.54
CA LEU A 53 2.72 6.92 -7.07
C LEU A 53 1.60 7.48 -6.19
N ALA A 54 1.92 8.42 -5.29
CA ALA A 54 0.92 9.09 -4.44
C ALA A 54 -0.11 9.84 -5.28
N GLU A 55 0.34 10.65 -6.25
CA GLU A 55 -0.56 11.37 -7.16
C GLU A 55 -1.40 10.44 -8.02
N THR A 56 -0.86 9.28 -8.40
CA THR A 56 -1.56 8.32 -9.26
C THR A 56 -2.63 7.56 -8.48
N PHE A 57 -2.34 7.15 -7.24
CA PHE A 57 -3.36 6.59 -6.34
C PHE A 57 -4.47 7.61 -6.07
N GLN A 58 -4.14 8.83 -5.65
CA GLN A 58 -5.13 9.87 -5.35
C GLN A 58 -6.07 10.17 -6.53
N ARG A 59 -5.56 10.10 -7.76
CA ARG A 59 -6.32 10.43 -8.97
C ARG A 59 -7.21 9.29 -9.45
N ASN A 60 -6.77 8.04 -9.28
CA ASN A 60 -7.37 6.91 -9.99
C ASN A 60 -7.91 5.80 -9.07
N TYR A 61 -7.61 5.82 -7.78
CA TYR A 61 -8.10 4.83 -6.83
C TYR A 61 -9.29 5.40 -6.04
N PRO A 62 -10.49 4.78 -6.10
CA PRO A 62 -11.67 5.29 -5.41
C PRO A 62 -11.57 5.25 -3.88
N ASP A 63 -12.05 6.31 -3.22
CA ASP A 63 -11.99 6.47 -1.76
C ASP A 63 -12.85 5.44 -1.00
N GLU A 64 -13.87 4.87 -1.65
CA GLU A 64 -14.74 3.84 -1.07
C GLU A 64 -14.13 2.44 -1.03
N LEU A 65 -13.02 2.21 -1.76
CA LEU A 65 -12.37 0.90 -1.79
C LEU A 65 -11.41 0.71 -0.62
N PRO A 66 -11.19 -0.54 -0.17
CA PRO A 66 -10.19 -0.84 0.85
C PRO A 66 -8.80 -0.36 0.43
N THR A 67 -8.21 0.54 1.22
CA THR A 67 -6.84 1.02 1.01
C THR A 67 -5.82 -0.09 1.26
N PRO A 68 -4.78 -0.23 0.42
CA PRO A 68 -3.73 -1.21 0.66
C PRO A 68 -2.84 -0.83 1.84
N TYR A 69 -2.18 -1.84 2.42
CA TYR A 69 -0.93 -1.62 3.14
C TYR A 69 0.21 -1.42 2.15
N LEU A 70 1.14 -0.51 2.45
CA LEU A 70 2.27 -0.18 1.59
C LEU A 70 3.61 -0.44 2.28
N TYR A 71 4.45 -1.22 1.60
CA TYR A 71 5.78 -1.60 2.05
C TYR A 71 6.84 -1.30 0.98
N PRO A 72 8.07 -0.93 1.37
CA PRO A 72 9.18 -0.85 0.41
C PRO A 72 9.62 -2.26 -0.01
N THR A 73 10.02 -2.44 -1.27
CA THR A 73 10.70 -3.68 -1.72
C THR A 73 12.21 -3.55 -1.60
N ALA A 74 12.93 -4.68 -1.55
CA ALA A 74 14.39 -4.68 -1.45
C ALA A 74 15.04 -4.03 -2.69
N GLU A 75 14.35 -4.05 -3.82
CA GLU A 75 14.76 -3.55 -5.13
C GLU A 75 14.55 -2.04 -5.27
N GLY A 76 13.92 -1.38 -4.29
CA GLY A 76 13.61 0.06 -4.34
C GLY A 76 12.26 0.39 -4.98
N GLY A 77 11.37 -0.60 -5.08
CA GLY A 77 9.97 -0.44 -5.45
C GLY A 77 9.05 -0.30 -4.24
N VAL A 78 7.75 -0.47 -4.47
CA VAL A 78 6.70 -0.48 -3.45
C VAL A 78 5.82 -1.71 -3.65
N GLN A 79 5.48 -2.40 -2.57
CA GLN A 79 4.48 -3.46 -2.56
C GLN A 79 3.21 -2.93 -1.91
N ALA A 80 2.09 -3.04 -2.61
CA ALA A 80 0.76 -2.81 -2.08
C ALA A 80 0.07 -4.13 -1.79
N GLU A 81 -0.60 -4.23 -0.63
CA GLU A 81 -1.24 -5.47 -0.18
C GLU A 81 -2.68 -5.22 0.27
N TRP A 82 -3.59 -6.08 -0.16
CA TRP A 82 -4.98 -6.13 0.30
C TRP A 82 -5.34 -7.52 0.79
N SER A 83 -6.01 -7.59 1.94
CA SER A 83 -6.64 -8.81 2.44
C SER A 83 -8.15 -8.58 2.50
N VAL A 84 -8.91 -9.18 1.58
CA VAL A 84 -10.36 -8.93 1.44
C VAL A 84 -11.13 -10.22 1.17
N ASN A 85 -12.11 -10.54 2.01
CA ASN A 85 -13.03 -11.68 1.84
C ASN A 85 -12.35 -13.01 1.45
N GLY A 86 -11.26 -13.38 2.12
CA GLY A 86 -10.53 -14.62 1.85
C GLY A 86 -9.56 -14.55 0.66
N TRP A 87 -9.37 -13.37 0.06
CA TRP A 87 -8.34 -13.10 -0.93
C TRP A 87 -7.18 -12.35 -0.31
N GLU A 88 -5.96 -12.81 -0.59
CA GLU A 88 -4.72 -12.08 -0.39
C GLU A 88 -4.23 -11.58 -1.74
N ILE A 89 -4.07 -10.27 -1.86
CA ILE A 89 -3.77 -9.59 -3.13
C ILE A 89 -2.53 -8.74 -2.94
N THR A 90 -1.59 -8.85 -3.88
CA THR A 90 -0.38 -8.03 -3.92
C THR A 90 -0.27 -7.30 -5.25
N LEU A 91 0.33 -6.12 -5.21
CA LEU A 91 0.79 -5.38 -6.38
C LEU A 91 2.22 -4.93 -6.12
N GLU A 92 3.19 -5.57 -6.75
CA GLU A 92 4.59 -5.17 -6.71
C GLU A 92 4.85 -4.10 -7.77
N ILE A 93 5.27 -2.91 -7.35
CA ILE A 93 5.35 -1.70 -8.17
C ILE A 93 6.81 -1.33 -8.42
N ASP A 94 7.20 -1.38 -9.69
CA ASP A 94 8.43 -0.78 -10.20
C ASP A 94 8.16 0.71 -10.47
N LEU A 95 8.75 1.57 -9.63
CA LEU A 95 8.56 3.03 -9.70
C LEU A 95 9.23 3.67 -10.92
N GLU A 96 10.30 3.08 -11.46
CA GLU A 96 11.01 3.62 -12.62
C GLU A 96 10.24 3.32 -13.90
N ARG A 97 9.79 2.06 -14.04
CA ARG A 97 9.03 1.59 -15.21
C ARG A 97 7.56 1.96 -15.14
N LYS A 98 7.07 2.41 -13.98
CA LYS A 98 5.63 2.64 -13.73
C LYS A 98 4.81 1.41 -14.06
N HIS A 99 5.31 0.27 -13.59
CA HIS A 99 4.79 -1.05 -13.90
C HIS A 99 4.43 -1.78 -12.62
N GLY A 100 3.33 -2.53 -12.64
CA GLY A 100 2.87 -3.32 -11.51
C GLY A 100 2.74 -4.79 -11.88
N GLU A 101 3.23 -5.68 -11.04
CA GLU A 101 2.90 -7.11 -11.10
C GLU A 101 1.85 -7.41 -10.04
N TRP A 102 0.62 -7.68 -10.48
CA TRP A 102 -0.51 -7.99 -9.63
C TRP A 102 -0.63 -9.50 -9.46
N HIS A 103 -0.87 -9.94 -8.23
CA HIS A 103 -1.18 -11.32 -7.88
C HIS A 103 -2.32 -11.37 -6.88
N ALA A 104 -3.24 -12.30 -7.05
CA ALA A 104 -4.28 -12.60 -6.07
C ALA A 104 -4.36 -14.10 -5.82
N LEU A 105 -4.51 -14.46 -4.54
CA LEU A 105 -4.67 -15.82 -4.05
C LEU A 105 -5.94 -15.90 -3.23
N GLU A 106 -6.86 -16.81 -3.60
CA GLU A 106 -7.98 -17.18 -2.73
C GLU A 106 -7.53 -18.27 -1.76
N MET A 107 -7.74 -18.03 -0.47
CA MET A 107 -7.12 -18.80 0.62
C MET A 107 -7.75 -20.17 0.88
N THR A 108 -8.91 -20.46 0.29
CA THR A 108 -9.69 -21.71 0.48
C THR A 108 -9.48 -22.69 -0.66
N SER A 109 -9.61 -22.23 -1.90
CA SER A 109 -9.47 -22.99 -3.14
C SER A 109 -8.05 -22.92 -3.70
N GLU A 110 -7.17 -22.11 -3.10
CA GLU A 110 -5.79 -21.87 -3.56
C GLU A 110 -5.74 -21.39 -5.01
N THR A 111 -6.81 -20.73 -5.46
CA THR A 111 -6.89 -20.22 -6.83
C THR A 111 -6.05 -18.96 -6.94
N GLU A 112 -5.13 -18.97 -7.91
CA GLU A 112 -4.23 -17.85 -8.17
C GLU A 112 -4.55 -17.16 -9.50
N GLU A 113 -4.49 -15.84 -9.49
CA GLU A 113 -4.58 -14.99 -10.69
C GLU A 113 -3.41 -14.01 -10.72
N LYS A 114 -2.86 -13.75 -11.91
CA LYS A 114 -1.71 -12.85 -12.11
C LYS A 114 -1.95 -11.91 -13.29
N LYS A 115 -1.50 -10.67 -13.17
CA LYS A 115 -1.59 -9.69 -14.26
C LYS A 115 -0.51 -8.61 -14.16
N SER A 116 0.14 -8.34 -15.28
CA SER A 116 1.04 -7.19 -15.43
C SER A 116 0.25 -5.95 -15.82
N LEU A 117 0.54 -4.82 -15.17
CA LEU A 117 -0.19 -3.55 -15.30
C LEU A 117 0.77 -2.42 -15.68
N SER A 118 0.39 -1.62 -16.68
CA SER A 118 1.03 -0.35 -16.99
C SER A 118 0.37 0.74 -16.16
N LEU A 119 0.97 1.09 -15.03
CA LEU A 119 0.40 2.01 -14.05
C LEU A 119 0.43 3.48 -14.50
N ASP A 120 1.00 3.77 -15.67
CA ASP A 120 0.86 5.04 -16.37
C ASP A 120 -0.45 5.14 -17.19
N LYS A 121 -1.23 4.06 -17.28
CA LYS A 121 -2.50 4.01 -18.02
C LYS A 121 -3.70 4.00 -17.08
N PHE A 122 -4.66 4.88 -17.37
CA PHE A 122 -5.95 4.94 -16.65
C PHE A 122 -6.68 3.59 -16.63
N ASP A 123 -6.73 2.89 -17.77
CA ASP A 123 -7.41 1.59 -17.88
C ASP A 123 -6.86 0.52 -16.92
N SER A 124 -5.56 0.56 -16.59
CA SER A 124 -4.95 -0.36 -15.62
C SER A 124 -5.45 -0.08 -14.20
N TRP A 125 -5.68 1.19 -13.85
CA TRP A 125 -6.26 1.58 -12.56
C TRP A 125 -7.74 1.26 -12.48
N GLN A 126 -8.50 1.48 -13.57
CA GLN A 126 -9.90 1.06 -13.62
C GLN A 126 -10.05 -0.45 -13.44
N TRP A 127 -9.19 -1.23 -14.10
CA TRP A 127 -9.16 -2.68 -13.92
C TRP A 127 -8.83 -3.07 -12.48
N LEU A 128 -7.78 -2.46 -11.90
CA LEU A 128 -7.38 -2.73 -10.51
C LEU A 128 -8.52 -2.43 -9.53
N ALA A 129 -9.14 -1.25 -9.65
CA ALA A 129 -10.25 -0.84 -8.80
C ALA A 129 -11.44 -1.81 -8.92
N ALA A 130 -11.81 -2.21 -10.13
CA ALA A 130 -12.88 -3.18 -10.36
C ALA A 130 -12.56 -4.56 -9.73
N GLU A 131 -11.32 -5.03 -9.83
CA GLU A 131 -10.93 -6.31 -9.24
C GLU A 131 -10.88 -6.29 -7.71
N ILE A 132 -10.49 -5.16 -7.10
CA ILE A 132 -10.58 -4.98 -5.64
C ILE A 132 -12.04 -4.90 -5.22
N ALA A 133 -12.88 -4.10 -5.89
CA ALA A 133 -14.31 -3.97 -5.59
C ALA A 133 -15.02 -5.33 -5.63
N ARG A 134 -14.82 -6.08 -6.72
CA ARG A 134 -15.41 -7.41 -6.92
C ARG A 134 -15.06 -8.37 -5.79
N ARG A 135 -13.81 -8.36 -5.31
CA ARG A 135 -13.35 -9.25 -4.22
C ARG A 135 -13.75 -8.73 -2.84
N ALA A 136 -13.79 -7.42 -2.64
CA ALA A 136 -14.30 -6.79 -1.42
C ALA A 136 -15.82 -6.97 -1.24
N GLY A 137 -16.53 -7.48 -2.26
CA GLY A 137 -17.98 -7.74 -2.22
C GLY A 137 -18.82 -6.55 -2.68
N GLY A 138 -18.20 -5.56 -3.34
CA GLY A 138 -18.91 -4.49 -4.04
C GLY A 138 -19.41 -4.97 -5.41
N GLU A 139 -20.59 -4.48 -5.82
CA GLU A 139 -21.05 -4.61 -7.22
C GLU A 139 -20.13 -3.74 -8.11
N ALA A 140 -19.62 -4.33 -9.19
CA ALA A 140 -18.70 -3.68 -10.14
C ALA A 140 -19.41 -2.74 -11.12
#